data_AF-A0A268QU81-F1
#
_entry.id   AF-A0A268QU81-F1
#
_cell.length_a   1.000
_cell.length_b   1.000
_cell.length_c   1.000
_cell.angle_alpha   90.00
_cell.angle_beta   90.00
_cell.angle_gamma   90.00
#
_symmetry.space_group_name_H-M   'P 1'
#
loop_
_entity.id
_entity.type
_entity.pdbx_description
1 polymer ?
#
loop_
_entity_poly.entity_id
_entity_poly.type
_entity_poly.pdbx_seq_one_letter_code
_entity_poly.pdbx_strand_id
1 'polypeptide(L)' 'GPYSLVTQQPLGGKAQFGGQRFGEMEVWALEAYGAAYTLQEILTVKSDDVVGRVKTYESIVKGENVPE' A
#
# COMPACT_ATOMS: atom_id res chain seq x y z
N GLY A 1 -9.38 -4.59 3.49
CA GLY A 1 -9.33 -5.55 4.61
C GLY A 1 -9.27 -4.81 5.93
N PRO A 2 -9.12 -5.52 7.06
CA PRO A 2 -8.94 -4.89 8.36
C PRO A 2 -7.53 -4.28 8.50
N TYR A 3 -7.44 -3.20 9.27
CA TYR A 3 -6.19 -2.47 9.55
C TYR A 3 -5.90 -2.45 11.04
N SER A 4 -4.63 -2.34 11.39
CA SER A 4 -4.16 -2.13 12.75
C SER A 4 -4.68 -0.80 13.31
N LEU A 5 -5.16 -0.81 14.56
CA LEU A 5 -5.68 0.40 15.21
C LEU A 5 -4.59 1.49 15.37
N VAL A 6 -3.36 1.09 15.70
CA VAL A 6 -2.28 2.02 16.01
C VAL A 6 -1.50 2.40 14.76
N THR A 7 -1.02 1.40 14.01
CA THR A 7 -0.10 1.62 12.89
C THR A 7 -0.80 1.89 11.57
N GLN A 8 -2.12 1.68 11.49
CA GLN A 8 -2.91 1.83 10.26
C GLN A 8 -2.43 0.97 9.07
N GLN A 9 -1.54 0.00 9.32
CA GLN A 9 -1.09 -0.98 8.34
C GLN A 9 -2.07 -2.15 8.21
N PRO A 10 -2.14 -2.81 7.03
CA PRO A 10 -2.96 -4.01 6.86
C PRO A 10 -2.61 -5.08 7.89
N LEU A 11 -3.61 -5.72 8.49
CA LEU A 11 -3.37 -6.85 9.39
C LEU A 11 -2.76 -8.03 8.63
N GLY A 12 -1.97 -8.86 9.30
CA GLY A 12 -1.41 -10.07 8.72
C GLY A 12 -2.34 -11.29 8.83
N GLY A 13 -2.07 -12.29 8.01
CA GLY A 13 -2.67 -13.63 8.15
C GLY A 13 -3.83 -13.92 7.20
N LYS A 14 -3.79 -15.11 6.61
CA LYS A 14 -4.76 -15.57 5.59
C LYS A 14 -6.21 -15.54 6.08
N ALA A 15 -6.44 -15.89 7.35
CA ALA A 15 -7.78 -15.94 7.95
C ALA A 15 -8.47 -14.57 8.04
N GLN A 16 -7.69 -13.48 8.07
CA GLN A 16 -8.22 -12.11 8.16
C GLN A 16 -8.23 -11.39 6.81
N PHE A 17 -7.97 -12.12 5.72
CA PHE A 17 -7.67 -11.52 4.41
C PHE A 17 -6.59 -10.44 4.55
N GLY A 18 -5.56 -10.76 5.34
CA GLY A 18 -4.49 -9.86 5.70
C GLY A 18 -3.56 -9.52 4.54
N GLY A 19 -2.90 -8.38 4.64
CA GLY A 19 -1.88 -7.96 3.69
C GLY A 19 -0.62 -8.83 3.77
N GLN A 20 0.13 -8.84 2.69
CA GLN A 20 1.46 -9.43 2.64
C GLN A 20 2.46 -8.44 3.25
N ARG A 21 3.40 -8.93 4.06
CA ARG A 21 4.52 -8.11 4.53
C ARG A 21 5.43 -7.82 3.35
N PHE A 22 5.65 -6.53 3.10
CA PHE A 22 6.73 -6.04 2.26
C PHE A 22 7.90 -5.63 3.16
N GLY A 23 8.97 -6.39 3.15
CA GLY A 23 10.15 -6.25 4.01
C GLY A 23 11.31 -5.53 3.33
N GLU A 24 12.36 -5.28 4.10
CA GLU A 24 13.54 -4.52 3.68
C GLU A 24 14.22 -5.10 2.44
N MET A 25 14.28 -6.42 2.30
CA MET A 25 14.85 -7.08 1.12
C MET A 25 14.08 -6.78 -0.17
N GLU A 26 12.76 -6.65 -0.07
CA GLU A 26 11.88 -6.38 -1.22
C GLU A 26 11.91 -4.88 -1.57
N VAL A 27 12.07 -4.02 -0.56
CA VAL A 27 12.39 -2.60 -0.76
C VAL A 27 13.69 -2.45 -1.54
N TRP A 28 14.77 -3.11 -1.11
CA TRP A 28 16.06 -3.06 -1.82
C TRP A 28 15.95 -3.57 -3.25
N ALA A 29 15.14 -4.59 -3.49
CA ALA A 29 14.90 -5.07 -4.84
C ALA A 29 14.29 -3.96 -5.72
N LEU A 30 13.24 -3.27 -5.26
CA LEU A 30 12.61 -2.20 -6.02
C LEU A 30 13.53 -0.98 -6.20
N GLU A 31 14.32 -0.64 -5.19
CA GLU A 31 15.33 0.41 -5.28
C GLU A 31 16.38 0.08 -6.34
N ALA A 32 16.89 -1.16 -6.37
CA ALA A 32 17.85 -1.60 -7.37
C ALA A 32 17.28 -1.60 -8.80
N TYR A 33 15.99 -1.88 -8.96
CA TYR A 33 15.28 -1.75 -10.24
C TYR A 33 15.00 -0.30 -10.65
N GLY A 34 15.19 0.69 -9.76
CA GLY A 34 14.83 2.08 -10.02
C GLY A 34 13.32 2.33 -10.06
N ALA A 35 12.52 1.44 -9.44
CA ALA A 35 11.06 1.48 -9.47
C ALA A 35 10.48 2.46 -8.42
N ALA A 36 10.86 3.73 -8.50
CA ALA A 36 10.55 4.75 -7.49
C ALA A 36 9.03 4.91 -7.24
N TYR A 37 8.22 5.00 -8.30
CA TYR A 37 6.76 5.14 -8.18
C TYR A 37 6.12 3.90 -7.55
N THR A 38 6.56 2.71 -7.94
CA THR A 38 6.06 1.45 -7.36
C THR A 38 6.43 1.33 -5.89
N LEU A 39 7.65 1.70 -5.52
CA LEU A 39 8.07 1.70 -4.13
C LEU A 39 7.26 2.70 -3.30
N GLN A 40 7.06 3.92 -3.81
CA GLN A 40 6.23 4.93 -3.16
C GLN A 40 4.82 4.40 -2.93
N GLU A 41 4.18 3.82 -3.96
CA GLU A 41 2.84 3.26 -3.84
C GLU A 41 2.74 2.19 -2.75
N ILE A 42 3.74 1.30 -2.66
CA ILE A 42 3.78 0.24 -1.65
C ILE A 42 3.91 0.82 -0.24
N LEU A 43 4.74 1.86 -0.09
CA LEU A 43 5.02 2.46 1.22
C LEU A 43 3.92 3.43 1.69
N THR A 44 3.10 3.99 0.80
CA THR A 44 2.07 4.98 1.15
C THR A 44 0.65 4.43 0.96
N VAL A 45 0.07 4.60 -0.25
CA VAL A 45 -1.35 4.39 -0.54
C VAL A 45 -1.78 2.92 -0.38
N LYS A 46 -0.84 1.97 -0.42
CA LYS A 46 -1.09 0.53 -0.17
C LYS A 46 -0.82 0.10 1.28
N SER A 47 -0.28 0.98 2.12
CA SER A 47 0.11 0.68 3.51
C SER A 47 -0.71 1.52 4.50
N ASP A 48 -0.17 2.65 4.97
CA ASP A 48 -0.63 3.39 6.14
C ASP A 48 -1.14 4.81 5.83
N ASP A 49 -1.07 5.27 4.57
CA ASP A 49 -1.70 6.52 4.17
C ASP A 49 -3.22 6.37 4.09
N VAL A 50 -3.89 6.69 5.20
CA VAL A 50 -5.34 6.59 5.35
C VAL A 50 -6.07 7.49 4.34
N VAL A 51 -5.57 8.71 4.10
CA VAL A 51 -6.24 9.68 3.23
C VAL A 51 -5.99 9.33 1.77
N GLY A 52 -4.74 9.07 1.40
CA GLY A 52 -4.37 8.69 0.03
C GLY A 52 -5.08 7.41 -0.40
N ARG A 53 -5.12 6.38 0.45
CA ARG A 53 -5.79 5.11 0.13
C ARG A 53 -7.28 5.27 -0.18
N VAL A 54 -8.00 6.12 0.56
CA VAL A 54 -9.44 6.37 0.31
C VAL A 54 -9.63 7.05 -1.04
N LYS A 55 -8.82 8.08 -1.34
CA LYS A 55 -8.87 8.77 -2.63
C LYS A 55 -8.50 7.86 -3.78
N THR A 56 -7.43 7.06 -3.63
CA THR A 56 -7.01 6.08 -4.61
C THR A 56 -8.10 5.05 -4.90
N TYR A 57 -8.79 4.56 -3.87
CA TYR A 57 -9.93 3.66 -4.06
C TYR A 57 -11.06 4.34 -4.83
N GLU A 58 -11.41 5.58 -4.49
CA GLU A 58 -12.44 6.35 -5.19
C GLU A 58 -12.09 6.59 -6.67
N SER A 59 -10.85 7.00 -6.96
CA SER A 59 -10.36 7.19 -8.34
C SER A 59 -10.38 5.89 -9.14
N ILE A 60 -9.95 4.77 -8.56
CA ILE A 60 -10.01 3.45 -9.23
C ILE A 60 -11.45 3.06 -9.55
N VAL A 61 -12.39 3.27 -8.62
CA VAL A 61 -13.81 2.96 -8.84
C VAL A 61 -14.43 3.84 -9.93
N LYS A 62 -14.00 5.10 -10.04
CA LYS A 62 -14.45 6.05 -11.07
C LYS A 62 -13.74 5.89 -12.42
N GLY A 63 -12.66 5.10 -12.49
CA GLY A 63 -11.83 4.98 -13.68
C GLY A 63 -10.94 6.21 -13.94
N GLU A 64 -10.69 7.01 -12.92
CA GLU A 64 -9.80 8.17 -12.96
C GLU A 64 -8.37 7.78 -12.62
N ASN A 65 -7.40 8.62 -13.00
CA ASN A 65 -6.01 8.40 -12.63
C ASN A 65 -5.84 8.52 -11.10
N VAL A 66 -4.92 7.71 -10.57
CA VAL A 66 -4.57 7.75 -9.14
C VAL A 66 -3.98 9.13 -8.81
N PRO A 67 -4.44 9.79 -7.74
CA PRO A 67 -3.90 11.07 -7.32
C PRO A 67 -2.44 10.92 -6.88
N GLU A 68 -1.59 11.88 -7.26
CA GLU A 68 -0.20 11.99 -6.82
C GLU A 68 -0.05 12.30 -5.33
#